data_AF-A0A1A6BA19-F1
#
_entry.id   AF-A0A1A6BA19-F1
#
_cell.length_a   1.000
_cell.length_b   1.000
_cell.length_c   1.000
_cell.angle_alpha   90.00
_cell.angle_beta   90.00
_cell.angle_gamma   90.00
#
_symmetry.space_group_name_H-M   'P 1'
#
loop_
_entity.id
_entity.type
_entity.pdbx_description
1 polymer ?
#
loop_
_entity_poly.entity_id
_entity_poly.type
_entity_poly.pdbx_seq_one_letter_code
_entity_poly.pdbx_strand_id
1 'polypeptide(L)'
;MEGQAMVTLRVDSNVRAAYIQFTDAPIVETIELTPHVLVDIDETDTVVGVELLSLNAAIPVDAIEHAYHFAAPEHRQILMQFRLSTRAPLSYTGSGQSHIPELQSA
;
A
#
# COMPACT_ATOMS: atom_id res chain seq x y z
N MET A 1 -3.66 14.56 -25.73
CA MET A 1 -2.27 14.07 -25.82
C MET A 1 -2.06 13.23 -24.59
N GLU A 2 -2.08 11.91 -24.73
CA GLU A 2 -1.83 10.99 -23.60
C GLU A 2 -0.35 11.08 -23.28
N GLY A 3 -0.01 11.83 -22.23
CA GLY A 3 1.33 11.88 -21.69
C GLY A 3 1.55 10.60 -20.90
N GLN A 4 2.51 9.77 -21.31
CA GLN A 4 2.93 8.63 -20.49
C GLN A 4 3.55 9.19 -19.21
N ALA A 5 2.86 9.05 -18.07
CA ALA A 5 3.45 9.41 -16.78
C ALA A 5 4.54 8.40 -16.46
N MET A 6 5.77 8.90 -16.29
CA MET A 6 6.92 8.10 -15.86
C MET A 6 7.05 8.23 -14.35
N VAL A 7 7.18 7.09 -13.67
CA VAL A 7 7.45 7.04 -12.23
C VAL A 7 8.81 6.39 -11.97
N THR A 8 9.44 6.73 -10.86
CA THR A 8 10.66 6.04 -10.41
C THR A 8 10.30 5.06 -9.30
N LEU A 9 10.63 3.78 -9.50
CA LEU A 9 10.50 2.74 -8.49
C LEU A 9 11.87 2.40 -7.92
N ARG A 10 12.04 2.53 -6.60
CA ARG A 10 13.22 2.06 -5.86
C ARG A 10 12.79 0.93 -4.94
N VAL A 11 13.46 -0.21 -5.01
CA VAL A 11 13.17 -1.39 -4.18
C VAL A 11 14.40 -1.74 -3.36
N ASP A 12 14.23 -1.87 -2.05
CA ASP A 12 15.23 -2.45 -1.16
C ASP A 12 14.78 -3.86 -0.76
N SER A 13 15.46 -4.86 -1.32
CA SER A 13 15.16 -6.27 -1.06
C SER A 13 15.66 -6.77 0.30
N ASN A 14 16.62 -6.08 0.93
CA ASN A 14 17.16 -6.48 2.22
C ASN A 14 16.14 -6.26 3.34
N VAL A 15 15.43 -5.13 3.27
CA VAL A 15 14.38 -4.78 4.24
C VAL A 15 12.97 -5.01 3.69
N ARG A 16 12.85 -5.46 2.42
CA ARG A 16 11.58 -5.68 1.73
C ARG A 16 10.69 -4.43 1.74
N ALA A 17 11.26 -3.30 1.34
CA ALA A 17 10.59 -2.02 1.23
C ALA A 17 10.67 -1.48 -0.21
N ALA A 18 9.82 -0.52 -0.54
CA ALA A 18 9.88 0.18 -1.82
C ALA A 18 9.45 1.64 -1.68
N TYR A 19 9.97 2.47 -2.57
CA TYR A 19 9.56 3.85 -2.75
C TYR A 19 9.15 4.08 -4.20
N ILE A 20 7.96 4.65 -4.39
CA ILE A 20 7.40 5.03 -5.69
C ILE A 20 7.38 6.55 -5.74
N GLN A 21 8.17 7.13 -6.62
CA GLN A 21 8.24 8.58 -6.82
C GLN A 21 7.44 8.97 -8.08
N PHE A 22 6.54 9.94 -7.93
CA PHE A 22 5.68 10.46 -8.99
C PHE A 22 6.17 11.79 -9.55
N THR A 23 6.70 12.67 -8.70
CA THR A 23 7.22 13.98 -9.09
C THR A 23 8.57 14.24 -8.43
N ASP A 24 9.31 15.22 -8.93
CA ASP A 24 10.54 15.73 -8.31
C ASP A 24 10.29 16.96 -7.42
N ALA A 25 9.04 17.22 -7.05
CA ALA A 25 8.70 18.34 -6.17
C ALA A 25 9.28 18.12 -4.76
N PRO A 26 9.63 19.21 -4.03
CA PRO A 26 10.09 19.09 -2.65
C PRO A 26 9.02 18.48 -1.75
N ILE A 27 9.41 17.51 -0.94
CA ILE A 27 8.57 16.93 0.11
C ILE A 27 8.54 17.90 1.28
N VAL A 28 7.34 18.34 1.68
CA VAL A 28 7.16 19.19 2.86
C VAL A 28 6.72 18.37 4.07
N GLU A 29 6.00 17.27 3.85
CA GLU A 29 5.53 16.40 4.91
C GLU A 29 5.43 14.95 4.42
N THR A 30 5.68 14.01 5.34
CA THR A 30 5.47 12.57 5.15
C THR A 30 4.36 12.12 6.10
N ILE A 31 3.27 11.61 5.53
CA ILE A 31 2.07 11.22 6.26
C ILE A 31 2.01 9.70 6.36
N GLU A 32 1.92 9.18 7.59
CA GLU A 32 1.61 7.77 7.82
C GLU A 32 0.10 7.52 7.59
N LEU A 33 -0.25 6.82 6.51
CA LEU A 33 -1.64 6.39 6.26
C LEU A 33 -1.97 5.06 6.94
N THR A 34 -0.97 4.18 7.01
CA THR A 34 -1.02 2.92 7.75
C THR A 34 0.38 2.64 8.30
N PRO A 35 0.53 1.70 9.25
CA PRO A 35 1.85 1.31 9.75
C PRO A 35 2.85 0.77 8.70
N HIS A 36 2.41 0.59 7.45
CA HIS A 36 3.23 0.06 6.35
C HIS A 36 3.24 0.92 5.09
N VAL A 37 2.50 2.04 5.09
CA VAL A 37 2.35 2.91 3.91
C VAL A 37 2.42 4.36 4.35
N LEU A 38 3.39 5.08 3.81
CA LEU A 38 3.56 6.52 3.98
C LEU A 38 3.36 7.22 2.64
N VAL A 39 2.91 8.47 2.71
CA VAL A 39 2.69 9.34 1.56
C VAL A 39 3.49 10.61 1.76
N ASP A 40 4.33 10.93 0.80
CA ASP A 40 5.07 12.18 0.75
C ASP A 40 4.27 13.19 -0.05
N ILE A 41 4.07 14.38 0.52
CA ILE A 41 3.30 15.48 -0.09
C ILE A 41 4.15 16.73 -0.22
N ASP A 42 3.81 17.56 -1.21
CA ASP A 42 4.36 18.91 -1.37
C ASP A 42 3.48 19.97 -0.68
N GLU A 43 3.88 21.24 -0.79
CA GLU A 43 3.21 22.41 -0.19
C GLU A 43 1.76 22.64 -0.70
N THR A 44 1.34 21.92 -1.73
CA THR A 44 0.01 22.03 -2.35
C THR A 44 -0.87 20.80 -2.08
N ASP A 45 -0.49 19.94 -1.12
CA ASP A 45 -1.12 18.65 -0.83
C ASP A 45 -1.07 17.69 -2.04
N THR A 46 -0.11 17.88 -2.96
CA THR A 46 0.10 16.99 -4.10
C THR A 46 1.04 15.86 -3.71
N VAL A 47 0.67 14.62 -4.05
CA VAL A 47 1.45 13.41 -3.79
C VAL A 47 2.73 13.44 -4.62
N VAL A 48 3.87 13.51 -3.93
CA VAL A 48 5.22 13.42 -4.49
C VAL A 48 5.65 11.96 -4.62
N GLY A 49 5.34 11.16 -3.61
CA GLY A 49 5.76 9.76 -3.54
C GLY A 49 4.96 8.93 -2.54
N VAL A 50 5.10 7.61 -2.65
CA VAL A 50 4.53 6.63 -1.72
C VAL A 50 5.64 5.70 -1.27
N GLU A 51 5.82 5.59 0.04
CA GLU A 51 6.75 4.68 0.68
C GLU A 51 6.01 3.46 1.24
N LEU A 52 6.55 2.28 0.94
CA LEU A 52 6.07 0.99 1.40
C LEU A 52 7.11 0.40 2.34
N LEU A 53 6.80 0.32 3.63
CA LEU A 53 7.65 -0.35 4.61
C LEU A 53 7.58 -1.88 4.51
N SER A 54 6.69 -2.39 3.65
CA SER A 54 6.56 -3.81 3.32
C SER A 54 6.11 -3.95 1.86
N LEU A 55 6.81 -4.76 1.07
CA LEU A 55 6.40 -5.11 -0.30
C LEU A 55 5.05 -5.85 -0.37
N ASN A 56 4.53 -6.30 0.78
CA ASN A 56 3.22 -6.95 0.87
C ASN A 56 2.11 -5.99 1.32
N ALA A 57 2.42 -4.71 1.56
CA ALA A 57 1.45 -3.73 2.02
C ALA A 57 0.40 -3.45 0.93
N ALA A 58 -0.87 -3.37 1.34
CA ALA A 58 -1.92 -2.91 0.46
C ALA A 58 -1.92 -1.38 0.44
N ILE A 59 -1.71 -0.79 -0.74
CA ILE A 59 -1.77 0.66 -0.92
C ILE A 59 -3.24 1.11 -0.88
N PRO A 60 -3.65 1.96 0.08
CA PRO A 60 -5.02 2.45 0.20
C PRO A 60 -5.26 3.61 -0.78
N VAL A 61 -5.26 3.32 -2.09
CA VAL A 61 -5.31 4.34 -3.16
C VAL A 61 -6.50 5.28 -3.02
N ASP A 62 -7.69 4.76 -2.68
CA ASP A 62 -8.89 5.58 -2.51
C ASP A 62 -8.76 6.56 -1.32
N ALA A 63 -8.04 6.18 -0.25
CA ALA A 63 -7.79 7.06 0.89
C ALA A 63 -6.78 8.16 0.51
N ILE A 64 -5.76 7.83 -0.30
CA ILE A 64 -4.81 8.82 -0.83
C ILE A 64 -5.56 9.84 -1.69
N GLU A 65 -6.39 9.38 -2.63
CA GLU A 65 -7.14 10.26 -3.53
C GLU A 65 -8.19 11.12 -2.81
N HIS A 66 -8.74 10.64 -1.70
CA HIS A 66 -9.69 11.41 -0.91
C HIS A 66 -9.02 12.54 -0.12
N ALA A 67 -7.79 12.34 0.35
CA ALA A 67 -7.08 13.27 1.20
C ALA A 67 -6.11 14.20 0.45
N TYR A 68 -5.59 13.77 -0.71
CA TYR A 68 -4.50 14.43 -1.43
C TYR A 68 -4.72 14.42 -2.94
N HIS A 69 -3.88 15.16 -3.66
CA HIS A 69 -3.98 15.31 -5.11
C HIS A 69 -2.90 14.52 -5.84
N PHE A 70 -3.26 13.77 -6.86
CA PHE A 70 -2.29 13.25 -7.81
C PHE A 70 -2.01 14.30 -8.90
N ALA A 71 -0.73 14.59 -9.15
CA ALA A 71 -0.33 15.52 -10.22
C ALA A 71 -0.82 15.10 -11.62
N ALA A 72 -1.05 13.79 -11.83
CA ALA A 72 -1.57 13.23 -13.07
C ALA A 72 -2.48 12.03 -12.78
N PRO A 73 -3.61 11.85 -13.52
CA PRO A 73 -4.51 10.70 -13.36
C PRO A 73 -3.81 9.34 -13.49
N GLU A 74 -2.75 9.28 -14.30
CA GLU A 74 -1.94 8.09 -14.54
C GLU A 74 -1.21 7.62 -13.27
N HIS A 75 -0.85 8.51 -12.35
CA HIS A 75 -0.19 8.14 -11.07
C HIS A 75 -1.09 7.24 -10.22
N ARG A 76 -2.38 7.58 -10.15
CA ARG A 76 -3.39 6.74 -9.48
C ARG A 76 -3.51 5.38 -10.15
N GLN A 77 -3.54 5.34 -11.49
CA GLN A 77 -3.63 4.08 -12.23
C GLN A 77 -2.42 3.19 -11.99
N ILE A 78 -1.22 3.77 -11.93
CA ILE A 78 0.01 3.06 -11.59
C ILE A 78 -0.09 2.42 -10.20
N LEU A 79 -0.54 3.15 -9.18
CA LEU A 79 -0.75 2.58 -7.84
C LEU A 79 -1.76 1.44 -7.81
N MET A 80 -2.85 1.54 -8.59
CA MET A 80 -3.85 0.47 -8.70
C MET A 80 -3.29 -0.78 -9.38
N GLN A 81 -2.37 -0.62 -10.33
CA GLN A 81 -1.65 -1.71 -10.99
C GLN A 81 -0.50 -2.25 -10.15
N PHE A 82 0.02 -1.44 -9.20
CA PHE A 82 1.01 -1.82 -8.21
C PHE A 82 0.39 -2.75 -7.14
N ARG A 83 -0.26 -3.82 -7.60
CA ARG A 83 -0.56 -5.00 -6.79
C ARG A 83 0.69 -5.86 -6.82
N LEU A 84 1.63 -5.60 -5.91
CA LEU A 84 2.65 -6.59 -5.59
C LEU A 84 1.93 -7.81 -5.01
N SER A 85 1.67 -8.79 -5.89
CA SER A 85 0.92 -10.01 -5.61
C SER A 85 1.50 -10.77 -4.42
N THR A 86 1.07 -10.45 -3.20
CA THR A 86 1.40 -11.22 -2.01
C THR A 86 0.22 -11.29 -1.03
N ARG A 87 -0.78 -12.11 -1.43
CA ARG A 87 -1.78 -12.85 -0.62
C ARG A 87 -2.95 -12.02 -0.02
N ALA A 88 -4.18 -12.51 0.17
CA ALA A 88 -4.89 -13.77 -0.07
C ALA A 88 -6.41 -13.55 0.20
N PRO A 89 -7.21 -14.59 0.49
CA PRO A 89 -7.45 -14.77 1.92
C PRO A 89 -7.07 -16.17 2.41
N LEU A 90 -6.28 -16.22 3.50
CA LEU A 90 -6.36 -17.33 4.43
C LEU A 90 -7.76 -17.28 5.02
N SER A 91 -8.64 -18.13 4.52
CA SER A 91 -9.88 -18.46 5.22
C SER A 91 -9.50 -19.25 6.48
N TYR A 92 -9.23 -18.54 7.57
CA TYR A 92 -9.47 -19.09 8.90
C TYR A 92 -10.91 -18.76 9.27
N THR A 93 -11.82 -19.68 8.94
CA THR A 93 -13.14 -19.74 9.60
C THR A 93 -13.05 -20.79 10.70
N GLY A 94 -12.43 -20.40 11.82
CA GLY A 94 -12.57 -21.13 13.07
C GLY A 94 -13.98 -20.91 13.62
N SER A 95 -14.94 -21.70 13.15
CA SER A 95 -16.23 -21.90 13.81
C SER A 95 -16.75 -23.28 13.43
N GLY A 96 -16.23 -24.29 14.12
CA GLY A 96 -16.66 -25.69 14.01
C GLY A 96 -16.31 -26.40 15.30
N GLN A 97 -17.34 -26.69 16.10
CA GLN A 97 -17.31 -27.25 17.45
C GLN A 97 -16.19 -28.28 17.68
N SER A 98 -15.32 -28.01 18.66
CA SER A 98 -14.46 -29.02 19.25
C SER A 98 -15.33 -29.99 20.05
N HIS A 99 -15.67 -31.13 19.43
CA HIS A 99 -16.22 -32.26 20.17
C HIS A 99 -15.09 -32.84 21.02
N ILE A 100 -15.13 -32.60 22.32
CA ILE A 100 -14.38 -33.36 23.30
C ILE A 100 -15.08 -34.72 23.41
N PRO A 101 -14.41 -35.88 23.21
CA PRO A 101 -14.98 -37.15 23.63
C PRO A 101 -14.91 -37.21 25.16
N GLU A 102 -16.06 -37.42 25.78
CA GLU A 102 -16.20 -37.72 27.20
C GLU A 102 -15.37 -38.97 27.53
N LEU A 103 -14.40 -38.84 28.45
CA LEU A 103 -13.73 -39.97 29.06
C LEU A 103 -14.75 -40.70 29.95
N GLN A 104 -15.39 -41.74 29.42
CA GLN A 104 -16.17 -42.65 30.24
C GLN A 104 -15.24 -43.51 31.08
N SER A 105 -15.46 -43.43 32.38
CA SER A 105 -14.87 -44.27 33.41
C SER A 105 -15.51 -45.66 33.36
N ALA A 106 -14.69 -46.70 33.33
CA ALA A 106 -15.04 -48.07 33.73
C ALA A 106 -13.80 -48.75 34.29
#